data_AF-A0A9P7BRN0-F1
#
_entry.id   AF-A0A9P7BRN0-F1
#
_cell.length_a   1.000
_cell.length_b   1.000
_cell.length_c   1.000
_cell.angle_alpha   90.00
_cell.angle_beta   90.00
_cell.angle_gamma   90.00
#
_symmetry.space_group_name_H-M   'P 1'
#
loop_
_entity.id
_entity.type
_entity.pdbx_description
1 polymer ?
#
loop_
_entity_poly.entity_id
_entity_poly.type
_entity_poly.pdbx_seq_one_letter_code
_entity_poly.pdbx_strand_id
1 'polypeptide(L)'
;MTTDLSHNEGYSSPFGLEKKNSITSIESSLHTVEAGATEKCENAVEPHMGLLSSCNMIVGLIIGSGIFASPGPVTLKVGTVGASLLVWTIGGLLSMIGALCYAELGTMITKSGGEYQYLKSSYGICLGLTFTWSNLLLTNPIGTASIATVFAQYILQMAYFDPNDITGATVEMPNYALKLVTIGCIWFVVLLNAFGQRAGALIANVFTFAKLLALTMIIIIGWVWLGKGHTENFQKAFEGSSTNALDYGTAMYMALFSYNGWNNLNYGVGEVKNPKRNLPLAIFISCTIVTSVYVLSNLAYFATLPVNTVATSSTVAMQLGSVAMGKGGAYFFAIMVVFSTFGAVNGNVWGASRLVMASANEDSVFMPPAFGQLNEKRGTPIRALILVGIIATIWCIPGDFTYLAKMYSFTGWLFYGFAVFGLILMRFKKKTKHMPRPFKVWLPFAILFVIIDIYLVIAPLIDAGSAGVYQYIICIVVGLLAIPIWFVRVRKPAIGRFLFGWIPGYQDAHILEKKRLEKENKTEI
;
A
#
# COMPACT_ATOMS: atom_id res chain seq x y z
N MET A 1 -27.36 -57.01 -55.87
CA MET A 1 -28.22 -55.93 -56.39
C MET A 1 -27.34 -54.72 -56.56
N THR A 2 -26.59 -54.69 -57.68
CA THR A 2 -26.87 -53.95 -58.94
C THR A 2 -26.25 -52.55 -58.85
N THR A 3 -24.99 -52.40 -59.29
CA THR A 3 -24.52 -51.94 -60.65
C THR A 3 -24.57 -50.41 -60.75
N ASP A 4 -23.58 -49.63 -61.21
CA ASP A 4 -22.65 -49.70 -62.36
C ASP A 4 -21.40 -48.80 -62.07
N LEU A 5 -20.15 -49.14 -62.45
CA LEU A 5 -19.48 -49.01 -63.79
C LEU A 5 -19.55 -47.58 -64.38
N SER A 6 -18.57 -46.97 -65.06
CA SER A 6 -17.15 -47.13 -65.37
C SER A 6 -16.80 -46.03 -66.40
N HIS A 7 -15.55 -45.54 -66.43
CA HIS A 7 -14.79 -44.97 -67.60
C HIS A 7 -15.35 -43.83 -68.50
N ASN A 8 -14.55 -42.77 -68.70
CA ASN A 8 -13.72 -42.46 -69.90
C ASN A 8 -13.27 -40.98 -69.88
N GLU A 9 -11.97 -40.66 -69.89
CA GLU A 9 -11.09 -40.37 -71.05
C GLU A 9 -11.32 -39.04 -71.79
N GLY A 10 -10.26 -38.21 -71.80
CA GLY A 10 -9.75 -37.50 -72.98
C GLY A 10 -10.32 -36.10 -73.30
N TYR A 11 -9.49 -35.05 -73.20
CA TYR A 11 -8.94 -34.31 -74.36
C TYR A 11 -8.17 -33.02 -73.95
N SER A 12 -6.99 -32.88 -74.54
CA SER A 12 -6.06 -31.73 -74.61
C SER A 12 -6.63 -30.56 -75.43
N SER A 13 -6.51 -29.27 -75.08
CA SER A 13 -5.37 -28.31 -75.21
C SER A 13 -5.98 -26.86 -75.25
N PRO A 14 -5.25 -25.73 -75.47
CA PRO A 14 -3.93 -25.27 -75.01
C PRO A 14 -3.97 -23.84 -74.36
N PHE A 15 -2.88 -23.45 -73.69
CA PHE A 15 -2.42 -22.08 -73.37
C PHE A 15 -3.44 -20.96 -73.06
N GLY A 16 -3.51 -20.58 -71.77
CA GLY A 16 -3.99 -19.28 -71.29
C GLY A 16 -3.29 -18.93 -69.97
N LEU A 17 -2.64 -17.77 -69.92
CA LEU A 17 -1.81 -17.26 -68.83
C LEU A 17 -2.62 -16.79 -67.59
N GLU A 18 -1.92 -16.80 -66.45
CA GLU A 18 -2.03 -15.93 -65.26
C GLU A 18 -2.89 -16.31 -64.02
N LYS A 19 -2.14 -16.41 -62.90
CA LYS A 19 -2.41 -15.90 -61.53
C LYS A 19 -3.64 -16.39 -60.76
N LYS A 20 -3.40 -17.30 -59.82
CA LYS A 20 -3.54 -17.11 -58.35
C LYS A 20 -3.65 -18.48 -57.70
N ASN A 21 -2.79 -18.74 -56.71
CA ASN A 21 -3.12 -19.41 -55.45
C ASN A 21 -1.83 -19.63 -54.64
N SER A 22 -1.27 -18.52 -54.16
CA SER A 22 -0.22 -18.47 -53.14
C SER A 22 -0.78 -18.02 -51.78
N ILE A 23 -2.09 -18.13 -51.57
CA ILE A 23 -2.79 -17.61 -50.37
C ILE A 23 -2.91 -18.69 -49.27
N THR A 24 -2.84 -19.98 -49.61
CA THR A 24 -3.05 -21.07 -48.65
C THR A 24 -1.86 -21.36 -47.73
N SER A 25 -0.64 -20.92 -48.03
CA SER A 25 0.52 -21.08 -47.13
C SER A 25 0.68 -19.94 -46.12
N ILE A 26 0.15 -18.76 -46.42
CA ILE A 26 0.22 -17.58 -45.55
C ILE A 26 -0.84 -17.67 -44.43
N GLU A 27 -2.05 -18.17 -44.72
CA GLU A 27 -3.07 -18.38 -43.68
C GLU A 27 -2.70 -19.51 -42.71
N SER A 28 -2.05 -20.58 -43.20
CA SER A 28 -1.56 -21.66 -42.35
C SER A 28 -0.40 -21.22 -41.45
N SER A 29 0.42 -20.26 -41.89
CA SER A 29 1.50 -19.67 -41.08
C SER A 29 0.99 -18.57 -40.14
N LEU A 30 -0.08 -17.86 -40.49
CA LEU A 30 -0.79 -16.96 -39.56
C LEU A 30 -1.48 -17.71 -38.43
N HIS A 31 -2.10 -18.86 -38.70
CA HIS A 31 -2.70 -19.68 -37.63
C HIS A 31 -1.67 -20.38 -36.73
N THR A 32 -0.48 -20.71 -37.23
CA THR A 32 0.62 -21.23 -36.38
C THR A 32 1.35 -20.12 -35.62
N VAL A 33 1.39 -18.88 -36.14
CA VAL A 33 1.93 -17.71 -35.43
C VAL A 33 0.94 -17.19 -34.37
N GLU A 34 -0.37 -17.28 -34.60
CA GLU A 34 -1.38 -16.99 -33.56
C GLU A 34 -1.46 -18.10 -32.49
N ALA A 35 -1.24 -19.36 -32.87
CA ALA A 35 -1.12 -20.45 -31.89
C ALA A 35 0.19 -20.39 -31.08
N GLY A 36 1.27 -19.84 -31.64
CA GLY A 36 2.54 -19.61 -30.95
C GLY A 36 2.56 -18.37 -30.03
N ALA A 37 1.57 -17.48 -30.14
CA ALA A 37 1.44 -16.27 -29.30
C ALA A 37 0.67 -16.53 -27.99
N THR A 38 0.25 -17.76 -27.73
CA THR A 38 -0.32 -18.20 -26.46
C THR A 38 0.46 -19.37 -25.87
N GLU A 39 1.76 -19.18 -25.68
CA GLU A 39 2.37 -19.76 -24.47
C GLU A 39 1.59 -19.18 -23.29
N LYS A 40 0.57 -19.92 -22.84
CA LYS A 40 -0.02 -19.73 -21.53
C LYS A 40 1.15 -19.77 -20.55
N CYS A 41 1.51 -18.61 -20.00
CA CYS A 41 2.30 -18.56 -18.79
C CYS A 41 1.64 -19.51 -17.80
N GLU A 42 2.29 -20.62 -17.50
CA GLU A 42 1.79 -21.75 -16.70
C GLU A 42 1.42 -21.37 -15.26
N ASN A 43 1.53 -20.08 -14.90
CA ASN A 43 1.21 -19.48 -13.62
C ASN A 43 0.33 -18.22 -13.71
N ALA A 44 -0.37 -17.96 -14.82
CA ALA A 44 -1.26 -16.80 -14.93
C ALA A 44 -2.54 -17.02 -14.09
N VAL A 45 -2.65 -16.32 -12.96
CA VAL A 45 -3.82 -16.36 -12.08
C VAL A 45 -5.07 -15.91 -12.85
N GLU A 46 -6.15 -16.69 -12.81
CA GLU A 46 -7.37 -16.36 -13.53
C GLU A 46 -8.06 -15.10 -12.97
N PRO A 47 -8.46 -14.14 -13.83
CA PRO A 47 -9.18 -12.95 -13.41
C PRO A 47 -10.55 -13.27 -12.80
N HIS A 48 -10.71 -13.06 -11.50
CA HIS A 48 -11.94 -13.36 -10.76
C HIS A 48 -12.55 -12.16 -10.02
N MET A 49 -11.77 -11.11 -9.74
CA MET A 49 -12.26 -9.91 -9.05
C MET A 49 -13.05 -8.97 -9.96
N GLY A 50 -14.36 -8.83 -9.71
CA GLY A 50 -15.21 -7.83 -10.37
C GLY A 50 -15.11 -6.43 -9.73
N LEU A 51 -15.74 -5.42 -10.36
CA LEU A 51 -15.70 -4.02 -9.91
C LEU A 51 -16.05 -3.83 -8.43
N LEU A 52 -17.16 -4.42 -7.96
CA LEU A 52 -17.60 -4.30 -6.56
C LEU A 52 -16.58 -4.89 -5.59
N SER A 53 -16.03 -6.06 -5.92
CA SER A 53 -14.99 -6.71 -5.11
C SER A 53 -13.73 -5.86 -5.06
N SER A 54 -13.33 -5.27 -6.18
CA SER A 54 -12.20 -4.35 -6.26
C SER A 54 -12.43 -3.08 -5.43
N CYS A 55 -13.63 -2.49 -5.49
CA CYS A 55 -13.99 -1.34 -4.64
C CYS A 55 -13.93 -1.70 -3.14
N ASN A 56 -14.56 -2.82 -2.75
CA ASN A 56 -14.57 -3.27 -1.36
C ASN A 56 -13.15 -3.53 -0.85
N MET A 57 -12.27 -4.08 -1.68
CA MET A 57 -10.88 -4.28 -1.33
C MET A 57 -10.15 -2.95 -1.11
N ILE A 58 -10.28 -1.98 -2.02
CA ILE A 58 -9.63 -0.67 -1.87
C ILE A 58 -10.18 0.06 -0.64
N VAL A 59 -11.50 0.18 -0.50
CA VAL A 59 -12.14 0.84 0.65
C VAL A 59 -11.72 0.15 1.95
N GLY A 60 -11.73 -1.18 1.98
CA GLY A 60 -11.34 -1.97 3.14
C GLY A 60 -9.85 -1.84 3.51
N LEU A 61 -8.98 -1.55 2.54
CA LEU A 61 -7.55 -1.33 2.79
C LEU A 61 -7.23 0.11 3.20
N ILE A 62 -7.89 1.10 2.59
CA ILE A 62 -7.66 2.51 2.94
C ILE A 62 -8.27 2.83 4.30
N ILE A 63 -9.52 2.40 4.55
CA ILE A 63 -10.17 2.61 5.85
C ILE A 63 -9.43 1.76 6.88
N GLY A 64 -8.50 2.37 7.59
CA GLY A 64 -7.64 1.70 8.56
C GLY A 64 -7.72 2.37 9.94
N SER A 65 -6.68 2.15 10.74
CA SER A 65 -6.55 2.80 12.05
C SER A 65 -6.24 4.30 11.97
N GLY A 66 -5.81 4.80 10.80
CA GLY A 66 -5.39 6.19 10.62
C GLY A 66 -6.48 7.19 11.02
N ILE A 67 -7.74 6.96 10.62
CA ILE A 67 -8.86 7.87 10.95
C ILE A 67 -9.16 7.99 12.45
N PHE A 68 -8.67 7.05 13.27
CA PHE A 68 -8.84 7.08 14.72
C PHE A 68 -7.65 7.70 15.46
N ALA A 69 -6.54 7.98 14.76
CA ALA A 69 -5.29 8.47 15.34
C ALA A 69 -4.81 9.80 14.72
N SER A 70 -5.02 10.02 13.42
CA SER A 70 -4.60 11.22 12.71
C SER A 70 -5.41 12.51 13.00
N PRO A 71 -6.71 12.50 13.37
CA PRO A 71 -7.47 13.73 13.59
C PRO A 71 -6.84 14.70 14.58
N GLY A 72 -6.30 14.19 15.69
CA GLY A 72 -5.64 15.00 16.72
C GLY A 72 -4.40 15.71 16.20
N PRO A 73 -3.37 14.98 15.74
CA PRO A 73 -2.17 15.60 15.14
C PRO A 73 -2.46 16.56 13.98
N VAL A 74 -3.47 16.29 13.14
CA VAL A 74 -3.88 17.20 12.06
C VAL A 74 -4.41 18.51 12.64
N THR A 75 -5.35 18.41 13.59
CA THR A 75 -6.03 19.58 14.18
C THR A 75 -5.08 20.38 15.04
N LEU A 76 -4.19 19.73 15.79
CA LEU A 76 -3.15 20.37 16.58
C LEU A 76 -2.23 21.25 15.74
N LYS A 77 -1.92 20.83 14.51
CA LYS A 77 -1.04 21.57 13.61
C LYS A 77 -1.71 22.76 12.94
N VAL A 78 -2.95 22.61 12.48
CA VAL A 78 -3.64 23.69 11.76
C VAL A 78 -4.43 24.63 12.67
N GLY A 79 -4.72 24.21 13.90
CA GLY A 79 -5.35 25.02 14.96
C GLY A 79 -6.87 25.10 14.90
N THR A 80 -7.48 24.98 13.72
CA THR A 80 -8.93 25.25 13.53
C THR A 80 -9.68 24.15 12.80
N VAL A 81 -11.01 24.14 12.99
CA VAL A 81 -11.94 23.17 12.41
C VAL A 81 -11.94 23.24 10.88
N GLY A 82 -12.09 24.45 10.33
CA GLY A 82 -12.16 24.70 8.90
C GLY A 82 -10.87 24.31 8.19
N ALA A 83 -9.71 24.67 8.76
CA ALA A 83 -8.41 24.28 8.21
C ALA A 83 -8.20 22.76 8.27
N SER A 84 -8.60 22.09 9.37
CA SER A 84 -8.54 20.63 9.50
C SER A 84 -9.37 19.92 8.43
N LEU A 85 -10.63 20.33 8.23
CA LEU A 85 -11.51 19.76 7.21
C LEU A 85 -10.98 20.00 5.78
N LEU A 86 -10.35 21.14 5.51
CA LEU A 86 -9.66 21.39 4.24
C LEU A 86 -8.48 20.45 4.03
N VAL A 87 -7.64 20.20 5.05
CA VAL A 87 -6.54 19.24 4.96
C VAL A 87 -7.05 17.84 4.62
N TRP A 88 -8.11 17.38 5.28
CA TRP A 88 -8.72 16.08 4.97
C TRP A 88 -9.28 16.00 3.55
N THR A 89 -9.92 17.08 3.08
CA THR A 89 -10.49 17.15 1.73
C THR A 89 -9.39 17.17 0.67
N ILE A 90 -8.40 18.04 0.81
CA ILE A 90 -7.28 18.18 -0.13
C ILE A 90 -6.43 16.90 -0.12
N GLY A 91 -6.20 16.28 1.03
CA GLY A 91 -5.49 15.00 1.14
C GLY A 91 -6.21 13.87 0.39
N GLY A 92 -7.54 13.83 0.44
CA GLY A 92 -8.36 12.90 -0.34
C GLY A 92 -8.28 13.14 -1.85
N LEU A 93 -8.36 14.41 -2.28
CA LEU A 93 -8.20 14.78 -3.69
C LEU A 93 -6.81 14.46 -4.23
N LEU A 94 -5.76 14.74 -3.45
CA LEU A 94 -4.38 14.41 -3.81
C LEU A 94 -4.19 12.90 -3.93
N SER A 95 -4.73 12.13 -2.99
CA SER A 95 -4.71 10.66 -3.03
C SER A 95 -5.45 10.12 -4.26
N MET A 96 -6.58 10.72 -4.63
CA MET A 96 -7.30 10.37 -5.85
C MET A 96 -6.48 10.64 -7.11
N ILE A 97 -5.80 11.79 -7.19
CA ILE A 97 -4.91 12.10 -8.33
C ILE A 97 -3.78 11.07 -8.44
N GLY A 98 -3.12 10.75 -7.33
CA GLY A 98 -2.07 9.72 -7.29
C GLY A 98 -2.59 8.35 -7.72
N ALA A 99 -3.76 7.96 -7.22
CA ALA A 99 -4.39 6.70 -7.55
C ALA A 99 -4.78 6.61 -9.04
N LEU A 100 -5.24 7.71 -9.65
CA LEU A 100 -5.50 7.76 -11.10
C LEU A 100 -4.21 7.64 -11.92
N CYS A 101 -3.09 8.21 -11.46
CA CYS A 101 -1.79 7.98 -12.10
C CYS A 101 -1.40 6.50 -12.03
N TYR A 102 -1.67 5.84 -10.91
CA TYR A 102 -1.46 4.40 -10.76
C TYR A 102 -2.44 3.58 -11.60
N ALA A 103 -3.67 4.03 -11.83
CA ALA A 103 -4.59 3.37 -12.74
C ALA A 103 -4.05 3.34 -14.18
N GLU A 104 -3.39 4.40 -14.65
CA GLU A 104 -2.71 4.40 -15.94
C GLU A 104 -1.53 3.42 -15.95
N LEU A 105 -0.70 3.43 -14.91
CA LEU A 105 0.41 2.47 -14.78
C LEU A 105 -0.07 1.02 -14.77
N GLY A 106 -1.14 0.71 -14.02
CA GLY A 106 -1.69 -0.64 -13.89
C GLY A 106 -2.46 -1.12 -15.12
N THR A 107 -3.09 -0.21 -15.88
CA THR A 107 -3.69 -0.58 -17.17
C THR A 107 -2.68 -0.70 -18.30
N MET A 108 -1.51 -0.06 -18.19
CA MET A 108 -0.40 -0.16 -19.14
C MET A 108 0.52 -1.36 -18.85
N ILE A 109 0.82 -1.63 -17.57
CA ILE A 109 1.70 -2.71 -17.10
C ILE A 109 0.85 -3.64 -16.23
N THR A 110 0.20 -4.62 -16.87
CA THR A 110 -0.72 -5.58 -16.21
C THR A 110 0.02 -6.73 -15.52
N LYS A 111 1.25 -6.50 -15.05
CA LYS A 111 2.03 -7.48 -14.28
C LYS A 111 1.80 -7.23 -12.79
N SER A 112 1.56 -8.30 -12.04
CA SER A 112 1.45 -8.24 -10.58
C SER A 112 2.76 -7.79 -9.92
N GLY A 113 2.66 -7.04 -8.82
CA GLY A 113 3.80 -6.51 -8.05
C GLY A 113 3.88 -4.99 -7.91
N GLY A 114 2.89 -4.24 -8.42
CA GLY A 114 2.74 -2.80 -8.13
C GLY A 114 3.98 -1.97 -8.48
N GLU A 115 4.46 -1.18 -7.52
CA GLU A 115 5.59 -0.26 -7.64
C GLU A 115 6.88 -0.95 -8.09
N TYR A 116 7.14 -2.19 -7.65
CA TYR A 116 8.31 -2.95 -8.13
C TYR A 116 8.31 -3.03 -9.66
N GLN A 117 7.17 -3.40 -10.25
CA GLN A 117 7.04 -3.53 -11.71
C GLN A 117 7.11 -2.19 -12.42
N TYR A 118 6.52 -1.14 -11.83
CA TYR A 118 6.51 0.20 -12.43
C TYR A 118 7.91 0.82 -12.43
N LEU A 119 8.62 0.72 -11.32
CA LEU A 119 9.99 1.22 -11.19
C LEU A 119 10.97 0.40 -12.03
N LYS A 120 10.81 -0.93 -12.06
CA LYS A 120 11.59 -1.84 -12.91
C LYS A 120 11.41 -1.51 -14.39
N SER A 121 10.19 -1.24 -14.84
CA SER A 121 9.90 -0.91 -16.25
C SER A 121 10.38 0.49 -16.64
N SER A 122 10.33 1.45 -15.71
CA SER A 122 10.68 2.85 -15.97
C SER A 122 12.21 3.08 -15.93
N TYR A 123 12.85 2.61 -14.85
CA TYR A 123 14.24 2.92 -14.48
C TYR A 123 15.18 1.71 -14.54
N GLY A 124 14.63 0.50 -14.56
CA GLY A 124 15.39 -0.75 -14.55
C GLY A 124 15.36 -1.46 -13.20
N ILE A 125 15.93 -2.67 -13.17
CA ILE A 125 15.83 -3.60 -12.04
C ILE A 125 16.40 -3.06 -10.72
N CYS A 126 17.44 -2.22 -10.78
CA CYS A 126 18.07 -1.65 -9.58
C CYS A 126 17.06 -0.88 -8.74
N LEU A 127 16.26 0.02 -9.34
CA LEU A 127 15.32 0.84 -8.58
C LEU A 127 14.11 0.04 -8.08
N GLY A 128 13.63 -0.94 -8.86
CA GLY A 128 12.59 -1.86 -8.39
C GLY A 128 13.04 -2.66 -7.17
N LEU A 129 14.28 -3.14 -7.18
CA LEU A 129 14.91 -3.82 -6.06
C LEU A 129 15.12 -2.89 -4.85
N THR A 130 15.57 -1.65 -5.07
CA THR A 130 15.66 -0.63 -4.01
C THR A 130 14.31 -0.36 -3.35
N PHE A 131 13.22 -0.28 -4.13
CA PHE A 131 11.87 -0.18 -3.57
C PHE A 131 11.54 -1.39 -2.69
N THR A 132 11.80 -2.60 -3.17
CA THR A 132 11.50 -3.84 -2.43
C THR A 132 12.25 -3.89 -1.10
N TRP A 133 13.54 -3.51 -1.12
CA TRP A 133 14.38 -3.38 0.06
C TRP A 133 13.83 -2.35 1.07
N SER A 134 13.54 -1.14 0.60
CA SER A 134 12.99 -0.08 1.46
C SER A 134 11.61 -0.42 2.00
N ASN A 135 10.74 -1.02 1.19
CA ASN A 135 9.41 -1.44 1.61
C ASN A 135 9.49 -2.51 2.71
N LEU A 136 10.47 -3.42 2.59
CA LEU A 136 10.69 -4.47 3.55
C LEU A 136 11.26 -3.99 4.88
N LEU A 137 12.26 -3.10 4.87
CA LEU A 137 12.96 -2.68 6.08
C LEU A 137 12.36 -1.44 6.74
N LEU A 138 11.70 -0.59 5.97
CA LEU A 138 11.19 0.70 6.41
C LEU A 138 9.66 0.71 6.38
N THR A 139 9.05 0.75 5.18
CA THR A 139 7.63 1.09 5.05
C THR A 139 6.71 0.09 5.76
N ASN A 140 6.82 -1.21 5.49
CA ASN A 140 5.95 -2.20 6.14
C ASN A 140 6.17 -2.29 7.67
N PRO A 141 7.42 -2.40 8.18
CA PRO A 141 7.66 -2.46 9.62
C PRO A 141 7.25 -1.18 10.36
N ILE A 142 7.56 0.01 9.82
CA ILE A 142 7.16 1.29 10.43
C ILE A 142 5.64 1.42 10.44
N GLY A 143 4.96 1.04 9.35
CA GLY A 143 3.49 1.02 9.30
C GLY A 143 2.89 0.08 10.36
N THR A 144 3.45 -1.13 10.49
CA THR A 144 3.04 -2.11 11.52
C THR A 144 3.23 -1.56 12.93
N ALA A 145 4.39 -0.97 13.21
CA ALA A 145 4.71 -0.33 14.49
C ALA A 145 3.77 0.85 14.81
N SER A 146 3.44 1.68 13.81
CA SER A 146 2.53 2.82 13.95
C SER A 146 1.14 2.35 14.37
N ILE A 147 0.58 1.36 13.66
CA ILE A 147 -0.76 0.82 13.93
C ILE A 147 -0.80 0.12 15.29
N ALA A 148 0.24 -0.66 15.63
CA ALA A 148 0.35 -1.33 16.93
C ALA A 148 0.46 -0.34 18.09
N THR A 149 1.06 0.84 17.86
CA THR A 149 1.11 1.92 18.87
C THR A 149 -0.28 2.48 19.14
N VAL A 150 -1.11 2.68 18.10
CA VAL A 150 -2.52 3.09 18.27
C VAL A 150 -3.31 2.03 19.03
N PHE A 151 -3.12 0.74 18.71
CA PHE A 151 -3.71 -0.36 19.48
C PHE A 151 -3.38 -0.23 20.99
N ALA A 152 -2.11 -0.01 21.32
CA ALA A 152 -1.66 0.13 22.69
C ALA A 152 -2.24 1.36 23.39
N GLN A 153 -2.33 2.51 22.70
CA GLN A 153 -2.95 3.73 23.24
C GLN A 153 -4.41 3.48 23.65
N TYR A 154 -5.21 2.82 22.81
CA TYR A 154 -6.61 2.54 23.12
C TYR A 154 -6.76 1.48 24.23
N ILE A 155 -5.95 0.41 24.24
CA ILE A 155 -5.95 -0.60 25.33
C ILE A 155 -5.62 0.04 26.68
N LEU A 156 -4.55 0.83 26.73
CA LEU A 156 -4.10 1.45 27.97
C LEU A 156 -5.07 2.55 28.41
N GLN A 157 -5.61 3.35 27.48
CA GLN A 157 -6.63 4.33 27.81
C GLN A 157 -7.86 3.67 28.44
N MET A 158 -8.28 2.48 27.98
CA MET A 158 -9.37 1.74 28.63
C MET A 158 -9.03 1.28 30.05
N ALA A 159 -7.79 0.85 30.28
CA ALA A 159 -7.33 0.35 31.58
C ALA A 159 -7.17 1.48 32.62
N TYR A 160 -6.71 2.65 32.19
CA TYR A 160 -6.51 3.84 33.03
C TYR A 160 -7.66 4.84 32.92
N PHE A 161 -8.78 4.48 32.28
CA PHE A 161 -9.90 5.38 32.11
C PHE A 161 -10.51 5.71 33.48
N ASP A 162 -10.34 6.95 33.95
CA ASP A 162 -11.10 7.47 35.09
C ASP A 162 -12.40 8.11 34.56
N PRO A 163 -13.56 7.49 34.82
CA PRO A 163 -14.82 8.03 34.34
C PRO A 163 -15.32 9.26 35.09
N ASN A 164 -14.66 9.64 36.20
CA ASN A 164 -15.01 10.79 37.01
C ASN A 164 -14.14 12.02 36.70
N ASP A 165 -13.16 11.88 35.81
CA ASP A 165 -12.35 13.01 35.35
C ASP A 165 -13.13 13.85 34.32
N ILE A 166 -13.61 15.00 34.77
CA ILE A 166 -14.43 15.95 34.00
C ILE A 166 -13.58 16.73 32.99
N THR A 167 -12.24 16.69 33.12
CA THR A 167 -11.35 17.45 32.23
C THR A 167 -11.22 16.85 30.83
N GLY A 168 -11.60 15.58 30.65
CA GLY A 168 -11.46 14.86 29.39
C GLY A 168 -9.99 14.68 28.95
N ALA A 169 -9.04 14.94 29.86
CA ALA A 169 -7.62 14.78 29.59
C ALA A 169 -7.29 13.28 29.44
N THR A 170 -6.58 12.93 28.36
CA THR A 170 -6.00 11.61 28.24
C THR A 170 -4.97 11.42 29.34
N VAL A 171 -5.14 10.39 30.17
CA VAL A 171 -4.17 10.01 31.21
C VAL A 171 -2.81 9.82 30.54
N GLU A 172 -1.79 10.56 31.00
CA GLU A 172 -0.43 10.36 30.53
C GLU A 172 0.06 8.98 30.97
N MET A 173 0.16 8.06 30.01
CA MET A 173 0.59 6.70 30.26
C MET A 173 2.12 6.62 30.33
N PRO A 174 2.68 5.77 31.20
CA PRO A 174 4.12 5.54 31.19
C PRO A 174 4.58 5.02 29.82
N ASN A 175 5.60 5.66 29.25
CA ASN A 175 6.12 5.30 27.92
C ASN A 175 6.48 3.82 27.81
N TYR A 176 7.03 3.20 28.87
CA TYR A 176 7.37 1.77 28.85
C TYR A 176 6.14 0.87 28.67
N ALA A 177 4.99 1.22 29.27
CA ALA A 177 3.77 0.44 29.17
C ALA A 177 3.24 0.46 27.73
N LEU A 178 3.24 1.64 27.10
CA LEU A 178 2.87 1.80 25.69
C LEU A 178 3.74 0.90 24.80
N LYS A 179 5.06 0.90 25.00
CA LYS A 179 5.98 0.08 24.21
C LYS A 179 5.77 -1.41 24.43
N LEU A 180 5.61 -1.86 25.68
CA LEU A 180 5.40 -3.27 25.99
C LEU A 180 4.11 -3.82 25.39
N VAL A 181 3.00 -3.06 25.47
CA VAL A 181 1.72 -3.47 24.85
C VAL A 181 1.82 -3.47 23.32
N THR A 182 2.52 -2.49 22.73
CA THR A 182 2.79 -2.43 21.29
C THR A 182 3.56 -3.67 20.81
N ILE A 183 4.67 -3.99 21.48
CA ILE A 183 5.50 -5.16 21.18
C ILE A 183 4.71 -6.45 21.39
N GLY A 184 3.94 -6.53 22.48
CA GLY A 184 3.05 -7.65 22.77
C GLY A 184 2.04 -7.90 21.66
N CYS A 185 1.42 -6.84 21.12
CA CYS A 185 0.51 -6.93 19.98
C CYS A 185 1.18 -7.50 18.74
N ILE A 186 2.35 -6.97 18.35
CA ILE A 186 3.12 -7.44 17.19
C ILE A 186 3.45 -8.92 17.32
N TRP A 187 4.03 -9.34 18.45
CA TRP A 187 4.43 -10.72 18.64
C TRP A 187 3.25 -11.67 18.77
N PHE A 188 2.15 -11.24 19.37
CA PHE A 188 0.93 -12.04 19.39
C PHE A 188 0.39 -12.29 17.97
N VAL A 189 0.37 -11.26 17.11
CA VAL A 189 0.01 -11.40 15.70
C VAL A 189 0.98 -12.32 14.94
N VAL A 190 2.29 -12.19 15.16
CA VAL A 190 3.32 -13.06 14.57
C VAL A 190 3.08 -14.51 14.96
N LEU A 191 2.79 -14.77 16.24
CA LEU A 191 2.45 -16.11 16.73
C LEU A 191 1.19 -16.63 16.04
N LEU A 192 0.09 -15.87 16.03
CA LEU A 192 -1.15 -16.28 15.37
C LEU A 192 -0.93 -16.69 13.91
N ASN A 193 -0.18 -15.90 13.15
CA ASN A 193 0.14 -16.21 11.75
C ASN A 193 1.13 -17.37 11.59
N ALA A 194 1.97 -17.64 12.59
CA ALA A 194 2.87 -18.79 12.58
C ALA A 194 2.13 -20.10 12.89
N PHE A 195 1.06 -20.07 13.70
CA PHE A 195 0.26 -21.24 14.08
C PHE A 195 -0.91 -21.55 13.13
N GLY A 196 -1.51 -20.57 12.46
CA GLY A 196 -2.72 -20.77 11.64
C GLY A 196 -2.69 -20.13 10.26
N GLN A 197 -2.73 -20.94 9.20
CA GLN A 197 -2.78 -20.48 7.80
C GLN A 197 -4.09 -19.76 7.41
N ARG A 198 -5.23 -20.11 8.03
CA ARG A 198 -6.57 -19.57 7.72
C ARG A 198 -7.09 -18.57 8.76
N ALA A 199 -6.47 -18.51 9.93
CA ALA A 199 -6.89 -17.62 11.01
C ALA A 199 -6.78 -16.14 10.59
N GLY A 200 -5.68 -15.76 9.93
CA GLY A 200 -5.43 -14.37 9.53
C GLY A 200 -6.51 -13.78 8.62
N ALA A 201 -7.04 -14.56 7.67
CA ALA A 201 -8.07 -14.09 6.73
C ALA A 201 -9.45 -13.94 7.39
N LEU A 202 -9.84 -14.90 8.24
CA LEU A 202 -11.10 -14.83 8.98
C LEU A 202 -11.12 -13.64 9.95
N ILE A 203 -10.01 -13.43 10.65
CA ILE A 203 -9.80 -12.32 11.59
C ILE A 203 -9.91 -10.96 10.86
N ALA A 204 -9.28 -10.82 9.69
CA ALA A 204 -9.32 -9.59 8.90
C ALA A 204 -10.75 -9.22 8.45
N ASN A 205 -11.57 -10.20 8.06
CA ASN A 205 -12.94 -9.96 7.61
C ASN A 205 -13.84 -9.45 8.76
N VAL A 206 -13.77 -10.09 9.93
CA VAL A 206 -14.56 -9.68 11.12
C VAL A 206 -14.20 -8.27 11.55
N PHE A 207 -12.90 -7.93 11.57
CA PHE A 207 -12.44 -6.60 11.99
C PHE A 207 -12.70 -5.51 10.96
N THR A 208 -12.84 -5.88 9.68
CA THR A 208 -13.30 -4.94 8.65
C THR A 208 -14.75 -4.52 8.88
N PHE A 209 -15.61 -5.44 9.33
CA PHE A 209 -16.98 -5.08 9.71
C PHE A 209 -17.01 -4.16 10.93
N ALA A 210 -16.20 -4.47 11.96
CA ALA A 210 -16.12 -3.68 13.19
C ALA A 210 -15.75 -2.21 12.93
N LYS A 211 -14.74 -1.96 12.08
CA LYS A 211 -14.31 -0.58 11.77
C LYS A 211 -15.34 0.20 10.94
N LEU A 212 -16.02 -0.47 10.00
CA LEU A 212 -17.09 0.17 9.22
C LEU A 212 -18.27 0.54 10.12
N LEU A 213 -18.67 -0.37 11.02
CA LEU A 213 -19.72 -0.12 11.99
C LEU A 213 -19.37 1.09 12.89
N ALA A 214 -18.15 1.14 13.40
CA ALA A 214 -17.70 2.26 14.23
C ALA A 214 -17.78 3.60 13.48
N LEU A 215 -17.31 3.66 12.24
CA LEU A 215 -17.36 4.90 11.43
C LEU A 215 -18.79 5.31 11.09
N THR A 216 -19.66 4.36 10.72
CA THR A 216 -21.07 4.65 10.49
C THR A 216 -21.72 5.24 11.74
N MET A 217 -21.47 4.66 12.92
CA MET A 217 -21.98 5.18 14.20
C MET A 217 -21.44 6.57 14.52
N ILE A 218 -20.14 6.82 14.31
CA ILE A 218 -19.55 8.16 14.49
C ILE A 218 -20.28 9.20 13.63
N ILE A 219 -20.48 8.90 12.34
CA ILE A 219 -21.16 9.80 11.41
C ILE A 219 -22.60 10.06 11.84
N ILE A 220 -23.35 9.02 12.23
CA ILE A 220 -24.74 9.17 12.71
C ILE A 220 -24.78 10.05 13.96
N ILE A 221 -23.90 9.81 14.94
CA ILE A 221 -23.80 10.63 16.16
C ILE A 221 -23.54 12.08 15.80
N GLY A 222 -22.59 12.36 14.89
CA GLY A 222 -22.30 13.71 14.41
C GLY A 222 -23.53 14.42 13.84
N TRP A 223 -24.30 13.75 12.98
CA TRP A 223 -25.53 14.31 12.42
C TRP A 223 -26.60 14.57 13.48
N VAL A 224 -26.76 13.67 14.45
CA VAL A 224 -27.70 13.86 15.58
C VAL A 224 -27.30 15.07 16.42
N TRP A 225 -26.02 15.26 16.70
CA TRP A 225 -25.51 16.41 17.45
C TRP A 225 -25.70 17.74 16.71
N LEU A 226 -25.43 17.76 15.40
CA LEU A 226 -25.73 18.91 14.56
C LEU A 226 -27.23 19.23 14.54
N GLY A 227 -28.09 18.20 14.44
CA GLY A 227 -29.55 18.36 14.50
C GLY A 227 -30.07 18.90 15.84
N LYS A 228 -29.31 18.73 16.93
CA LYS A 228 -29.60 19.34 18.24
C LYS A 228 -29.14 20.79 18.37
N GLY A 229 -28.46 21.34 17.35
CA GLY A 229 -28.00 22.73 17.33
C GLY A 229 -26.54 22.97 17.74
N HIS A 230 -25.77 21.91 18.01
CA HIS A 230 -24.35 22.01 18.40
C HIS A 230 -23.45 22.39 17.23
N THR A 231 -23.47 23.69 16.90
CA THR A 231 -22.78 24.27 15.74
C THR A 231 -21.69 25.27 16.14
N GLU A 232 -21.40 25.38 17.43
CA GLU A 232 -20.53 26.40 18.03
C GLU A 232 -19.13 26.37 17.42
N ASN A 233 -18.57 25.17 17.23
CA ASN A 233 -17.26 24.94 16.63
C ASN A 233 -17.17 25.35 15.15
N PHE A 234 -18.30 25.54 14.46
CA PHE A 234 -18.36 25.88 13.03
C PHE A 234 -18.60 27.36 12.75
N GLN A 235 -19.08 28.15 13.73
CA GLN A 235 -19.40 29.57 13.52
C GLN A 235 -18.17 30.40 13.16
N LYS A 236 -17.01 30.06 13.71
CA LYS A 236 -15.73 30.72 13.45
C LYS A 236 -14.67 29.72 13.01
N ALA A 237 -15.04 28.88 12.05
CA ALA A 237 -14.27 27.70 11.67
C ALA A 237 -12.81 27.97 11.26
N PHE A 238 -12.45 29.19 10.86
CA PHE A 238 -11.09 29.55 10.42
C PHE A 238 -10.36 30.55 11.33
N GLU A 239 -11.00 31.05 12.39
CA GLU A 239 -10.37 32.03 13.28
C GLU A 239 -9.25 31.35 14.10
N GLY A 240 -8.02 31.88 14.01
CA GLY A 240 -6.85 31.30 14.68
C GLY A 240 -6.14 30.19 13.89
N SER A 241 -6.42 30.06 12.59
CA SER A 241 -5.71 29.08 11.73
C SER A 241 -4.22 29.40 11.67
N SER A 242 -3.37 28.36 11.65
CA SER A 242 -1.94 28.56 11.45
C SER A 242 -1.68 29.32 10.16
N THR A 243 -0.70 30.23 10.19
CA THR A 243 -0.20 30.98 9.03
C THR A 243 1.08 30.38 8.47
N ASN A 244 1.65 29.37 9.14
CA ASN A 244 2.89 28.73 8.74
C ASN A 244 2.61 27.58 7.75
N ALA A 245 3.16 27.68 6.55
CA ALA A 245 3.00 26.65 5.51
C ALA A 245 3.54 25.26 5.94
N LEU A 246 4.55 25.21 6.81
CA LEU A 246 5.12 23.95 7.30
C LEU A 246 4.15 23.16 8.19
N ASP A 247 3.28 23.85 8.94
CA ASP A 247 2.25 23.20 9.75
C ASP A 247 1.24 22.46 8.86
N TYR A 248 0.82 23.08 7.75
CA TYR A 248 -0.05 22.43 6.76
C TYR A 248 0.64 21.25 6.07
N GLY A 249 1.95 21.35 5.79
CA GLY A 249 2.74 20.23 5.29
C GLY A 249 2.70 19.05 6.26
N THR A 250 2.96 19.29 7.55
CA THR A 250 2.90 18.24 8.59
C THR A 250 1.50 17.68 8.79
N ALA A 251 0.47 18.52 8.78
CA ALA A 251 -0.93 18.09 8.87
C ALA A 251 -1.32 17.22 7.68
N MET A 252 -0.93 17.63 6.47
CA MET A 252 -1.16 16.86 5.24
C MET A 252 -0.50 15.48 5.34
N TYR A 253 0.72 15.39 5.88
CA TYR A 253 1.40 14.12 6.16
C TYR A 253 0.59 13.15 7.02
N MET A 254 -0.01 13.67 8.10
CA MET A 254 -0.83 12.88 9.02
C MET A 254 -2.17 12.47 8.38
N ALA A 255 -2.75 13.32 7.54
CA ALA A 255 -3.96 12.97 6.79
C ALA A 255 -3.66 11.91 5.71
N LEU A 256 -2.57 12.07 4.95
CA LEU A 256 -2.17 11.14 3.89
C LEU A 256 -1.76 9.76 4.42
N PHE A 257 -1.26 9.68 5.66
CA PHE A 257 -1.12 8.40 6.37
C PHE A 257 -2.45 7.64 6.42
N SER A 258 -3.56 8.33 6.72
CA SER A 258 -4.89 7.72 6.79
C SER A 258 -5.46 7.34 5.43
N TYR A 259 -5.05 8.04 4.37
CA TYR A 259 -5.46 7.74 3.00
C TYR A 259 -4.61 6.67 2.31
N ASN A 260 -3.57 6.14 2.97
CA ASN A 260 -2.70 5.15 2.37
C ASN A 260 -3.48 3.87 1.99
N GLY A 261 -3.11 3.25 0.87
CA GLY A 261 -3.63 1.93 0.47
C GLY A 261 -4.38 1.91 -0.86
N TRP A 262 -4.58 3.07 -1.49
CA TRP A 262 -5.22 3.18 -2.81
C TRP A 262 -4.43 2.48 -3.94
N ASN A 263 -3.13 2.27 -3.74
CA ASN A 263 -2.21 1.59 -4.65
C ASN A 263 -2.30 0.05 -4.58
N ASN A 264 -2.97 -0.53 -3.57
CA ASN A 264 -2.94 -1.99 -3.35
C ASN A 264 -3.57 -2.81 -4.49
N LEU A 265 -4.60 -2.29 -5.17
CA LEU A 265 -5.23 -3.01 -6.29
C LEU A 265 -4.27 -3.24 -7.46
N ASN A 266 -3.23 -2.41 -7.57
CA ASN A 266 -2.19 -2.55 -8.59
C ASN A 266 -1.25 -3.75 -8.36
N TYR A 267 -1.15 -4.26 -7.13
CA TYR A 267 -0.37 -5.46 -6.83
C TYR A 267 -1.01 -6.72 -7.40
N GLY A 268 -2.35 -6.78 -7.37
CA GLY A 268 -3.17 -7.88 -7.89
C GLY A 268 -3.90 -7.55 -9.19
N VAL A 269 -3.37 -6.64 -10.02
CA VAL A 269 -4.07 -6.18 -11.23
C VAL A 269 -4.40 -7.32 -12.21
N GLY A 270 -3.60 -8.38 -12.23
CA GLY A 270 -3.84 -9.58 -13.04
C GLY A 270 -5.10 -10.36 -12.65
N GLU A 271 -5.56 -10.22 -11.41
CA GLU A 271 -6.74 -10.91 -10.89
C GLU A 271 -8.04 -10.13 -11.13
N VAL A 272 -7.95 -8.89 -11.61
CA VAL A 272 -9.09 -8.00 -11.88
C VAL A 272 -9.71 -8.32 -13.23
N LYS A 273 -11.02 -8.61 -13.25
CA LYS A 273 -11.78 -8.77 -14.49
C LYS A 273 -11.82 -7.44 -15.24
N ASN A 274 -11.49 -7.46 -16.53
CA ASN A 274 -11.45 -6.27 -17.40
C ASN A 274 -10.73 -5.07 -16.74
N PRO A 275 -9.41 -5.18 -16.48
CA PRO A 275 -8.67 -4.18 -15.71
C PRO A 275 -8.67 -2.81 -16.40
N LYS A 276 -8.77 -2.76 -17.73
CA LYS A 276 -8.84 -1.51 -18.52
C LYS A 276 -9.98 -0.60 -18.07
N ARG A 277 -11.12 -1.18 -17.66
CA ARG A 277 -12.31 -0.44 -17.20
C ARG A 277 -12.44 -0.47 -15.69
N ASN A 278 -12.29 -1.65 -15.08
CA ASN A 278 -12.62 -1.84 -13.67
C ASN A 278 -11.58 -1.24 -12.73
N LEU A 279 -10.28 -1.24 -13.09
CA LEU A 279 -9.24 -0.64 -12.28
C LEU A 279 -9.45 0.88 -12.06
N PRO A 280 -9.58 1.72 -13.10
CA PRO A 280 -9.78 3.16 -12.90
C PRO A 280 -11.10 3.49 -12.21
N LEU A 281 -12.19 2.76 -12.53
CA LEU A 281 -13.48 2.97 -11.87
C LEU A 281 -13.44 2.59 -10.39
N ALA A 282 -12.84 1.44 -10.05
CA ALA A 282 -12.73 1.00 -8.66
C ALA A 282 -11.94 2.01 -7.83
N ILE A 283 -10.83 2.51 -8.36
CA ILE A 283 -10.00 3.53 -7.72
C ILE A 283 -10.79 4.82 -7.49
N PHE A 284 -11.43 5.36 -8.52
CA PHE A 284 -12.16 6.63 -8.42
C PHE A 284 -13.32 6.56 -7.40
N ILE A 285 -14.14 5.50 -7.48
CA ILE A 285 -15.27 5.29 -6.57
C ILE A 285 -14.76 5.14 -5.13
N SER A 286 -13.73 4.32 -4.93
CA SER A 286 -13.22 4.04 -3.58
C SER A 286 -12.59 5.27 -2.94
N CYS A 287 -11.74 6.02 -3.67
CA CYS A 287 -11.15 7.27 -3.16
C CYS A 287 -12.22 8.30 -2.79
N THR A 288 -13.29 8.41 -3.59
CA THR A 288 -14.42 9.31 -3.31
C THR A 288 -15.13 8.91 -2.03
N ILE A 289 -15.51 7.63 -1.90
CA ILE A 289 -16.19 7.10 -0.70
C ILE A 289 -15.36 7.34 0.56
N VAL A 290 -14.07 6.99 0.53
CA VAL A 290 -13.19 7.17 1.69
C VAL A 290 -13.05 8.64 2.07
N THR A 291 -12.86 9.53 1.08
CA THR A 291 -12.75 10.97 1.34
C THR A 291 -14.01 11.48 2.01
N SER A 292 -15.19 11.11 1.51
CA SER A 292 -16.46 11.48 2.13
C SER A 292 -16.57 10.95 3.57
N VAL A 293 -16.25 9.67 3.80
CA VAL A 293 -16.30 9.06 5.15
C VAL A 293 -15.36 9.77 6.11
N TYR A 294 -14.13 10.08 5.70
CA TYR A 294 -13.15 10.74 6.56
C TYR A 294 -13.52 12.18 6.88
N VAL A 295 -13.98 12.96 5.89
CA VAL A 295 -14.45 14.33 6.12
C VAL A 295 -15.68 14.33 7.05
N LEU A 296 -16.64 13.44 6.80
CA LEU A 296 -17.84 13.31 7.65
C LEU A 296 -17.51 12.85 9.07
N SER A 297 -16.53 11.95 9.24
CA SER A 297 -16.09 11.49 10.57
C SER A 297 -15.41 12.61 11.35
N ASN A 298 -14.57 13.43 10.70
CA ASN A 298 -13.96 14.58 11.35
C ASN A 298 -15.00 15.66 11.70
N LEU A 299 -15.95 15.90 10.80
CA LEU A 299 -17.08 16.78 11.08
C LEU A 299 -17.90 16.28 12.28
N ALA A 300 -18.11 14.97 12.42
CA ALA A 300 -18.76 14.38 13.59
C ALA A 300 -17.94 14.58 14.88
N TYR A 301 -16.60 14.45 14.83
CA TYR A 301 -15.75 14.77 15.98
C TYR A 301 -15.90 16.23 16.40
N PHE A 302 -15.90 17.18 15.45
CA PHE A 302 -16.06 18.60 15.76
C PHE A 302 -17.48 19.00 16.17
N ALA A 303 -18.51 18.25 15.76
CA ALA A 303 -19.87 18.48 16.22
C ALA A 303 -20.12 18.01 17.67
N THR A 304 -19.31 17.06 18.15
CA THR A 304 -19.51 16.39 19.44
C THR A 304 -18.51 16.83 20.51
N LEU A 305 -17.29 17.18 20.12
CA LEU A 305 -16.18 17.48 21.02
C LEU A 305 -15.66 18.90 20.84
N PRO A 306 -15.18 19.56 21.91
CA PRO A 306 -14.41 20.78 21.80
C PRO A 306 -13.14 20.58 20.94
N VAL A 307 -12.75 21.60 20.17
CA VAL A 307 -11.59 21.56 19.27
C VAL A 307 -10.30 21.15 19.99
N ASN A 308 -10.10 21.65 21.21
CA ASN A 308 -8.93 21.31 22.03
C ASN A 308 -8.88 19.82 22.40
N THR A 309 -10.04 19.23 22.72
CA THR A 309 -10.15 17.78 23.01
C THR A 309 -9.82 16.95 21.77
N VAL A 310 -10.29 17.37 20.59
CA VAL A 310 -9.92 16.70 19.32
C VAL A 310 -8.42 16.80 19.08
N ALA A 311 -7.81 17.97 19.26
CA ALA A 311 -6.41 18.23 18.99
C ALA A 311 -5.44 17.47 19.92
N THR A 312 -5.80 17.32 21.20
CA THR A 312 -4.90 16.77 22.23
C THR A 312 -5.15 15.30 22.54
N SER A 313 -6.34 14.78 22.27
CA SER A 313 -6.67 13.39 22.59
C SER A 313 -6.01 12.41 21.62
N SER A 314 -5.28 11.44 22.16
CA SER A 314 -4.79 10.27 21.42
C SER A 314 -5.89 9.24 21.11
N THR A 315 -7.09 9.40 21.68
CA THR A 315 -8.21 8.45 21.59
C THR A 315 -9.54 9.15 21.25
N VAL A 316 -9.54 9.96 20.19
CA VAL A 316 -10.68 10.83 19.80
C VAL A 316 -12.03 10.07 19.70
N ALA A 317 -12.03 8.83 19.19
CA ALA A 317 -13.26 8.04 19.06
C ALA A 317 -13.82 7.61 20.43
N MET A 318 -12.94 7.31 21.39
CA MET A 318 -13.33 6.99 22.77
C MET A 318 -13.94 8.21 23.46
N GLN A 319 -13.35 9.40 23.25
CA GLN A 319 -13.88 10.66 23.79
C GLN A 319 -15.26 11.01 23.22
N LEU A 320 -15.45 10.86 21.91
CA LEU A 320 -16.77 11.01 21.29
C LEU A 320 -17.78 10.05 21.91
N GLY A 321 -17.40 8.80 22.11
CA GLY A 321 -18.23 7.80 22.79
C GLY A 321 -18.63 8.20 24.21
N SER A 322 -17.68 8.74 24.98
CA SER A 322 -17.88 9.22 26.34
C SER A 322 -18.93 10.34 26.40
N VAL A 323 -18.80 11.33 25.52
CA VAL A 323 -19.71 12.48 25.48
C VAL A 323 -21.09 12.09 24.93
N ALA A 324 -21.15 11.22 23.92
CA ALA A 324 -22.41 10.88 23.26
C ALA A 324 -23.26 9.84 24.01
N MET A 325 -22.62 8.86 24.66
CA MET A 325 -23.29 7.68 25.24
C MET A 325 -22.77 7.32 26.65
N GLY A 326 -21.99 8.19 27.28
CA GLY A 326 -21.38 7.95 28.59
C GLY A 326 -20.32 6.86 28.57
N LYS A 327 -20.05 6.27 29.74
CA LYS A 327 -18.97 5.27 29.96
C LYS A 327 -19.08 4.09 28.98
N GLY A 328 -20.30 3.60 28.74
CA GLY A 328 -20.55 2.49 27.82
C GLY A 328 -20.14 2.80 26.37
N GLY A 329 -20.40 4.03 25.91
CA GLY A 329 -19.97 4.50 24.59
C GLY A 329 -18.46 4.58 24.45
N ALA A 330 -17.77 5.08 25.49
CA ALA A 330 -16.31 5.17 25.50
C ALA A 330 -15.67 3.79 25.29
N TYR A 331 -16.05 2.79 26.09
CA TYR A 331 -15.54 1.43 25.95
C TYR A 331 -15.95 0.79 24.62
N PHE A 332 -17.18 1.03 24.15
CA PHE A 332 -17.64 0.51 22.87
C PHE A 332 -16.73 0.96 21.71
N PHE A 333 -16.51 2.28 21.56
CA PHE A 333 -15.66 2.79 20.50
C PHE A 333 -14.21 2.37 20.68
N ALA A 334 -13.70 2.33 21.92
CA ALA A 334 -12.34 1.87 22.17
C ALA A 334 -12.13 0.41 21.74
N ILE A 335 -13.06 -0.50 22.08
CA ILE A 335 -13.02 -1.90 21.65
C ILE A 335 -13.06 -2.03 20.13
N MET A 336 -13.92 -1.26 19.45
CA MET A 336 -14.00 -1.30 17.98
C MET A 336 -12.69 -0.83 17.33
N VAL A 337 -12.04 0.21 17.87
CA VAL A 337 -10.74 0.68 17.37
C VAL A 337 -9.63 -0.32 17.66
N VAL A 338 -9.64 -0.97 18.84
CA VAL A 338 -8.71 -2.05 19.18
C VAL A 338 -8.83 -3.22 18.20
N PHE A 339 -10.04 -3.65 17.88
CA PHE A 339 -10.25 -4.68 16.86
C PHE A 339 -9.80 -4.24 15.46
N SER A 340 -10.10 -3.00 15.08
CA SER A 340 -9.66 -2.43 13.79
C SER A 340 -8.13 -2.40 13.66
N THR A 341 -7.44 -1.87 14.67
CA THR A 341 -5.98 -1.77 14.70
C THR A 341 -5.33 -3.15 14.72
N PHE A 342 -5.85 -4.08 15.52
CA PHE A 342 -5.36 -5.46 15.55
C PHE A 342 -5.49 -6.15 14.19
N GLY A 343 -6.64 -6.00 13.52
CA GLY A 343 -6.85 -6.53 12.17
C GLY A 343 -5.88 -5.95 11.15
N ALA A 344 -5.57 -4.66 11.25
CA ALA A 344 -4.61 -4.00 10.37
C ALA A 344 -3.16 -4.45 10.63
N VAL A 345 -2.74 -4.62 11.90
CA VAL A 345 -1.43 -5.22 12.24
C VAL A 345 -1.33 -6.64 11.66
N ASN A 346 -2.38 -7.44 11.81
CA ASN A 346 -2.45 -8.79 11.24
C ASN A 346 -2.33 -8.80 9.71
N GLY A 347 -3.05 -7.93 9.01
CA GLY A 347 -2.94 -7.79 7.55
C GLY A 347 -1.53 -7.40 7.10
N ASN A 348 -0.91 -6.44 7.78
CA ASN A 348 0.44 -5.97 7.44
C ASN A 348 1.51 -7.03 7.69
N VAL A 349 1.49 -7.70 8.85
CA VAL A 349 2.45 -8.78 9.17
C VAL A 349 2.28 -9.94 8.17
N TRP A 350 1.04 -10.30 7.84
CA TRP A 350 0.73 -11.32 6.86
C TRP A 350 1.29 -10.95 5.48
N GLY A 351 1.03 -9.74 4.98
CA GLY A 351 1.49 -9.28 3.67
C GLY A 351 3.02 -9.15 3.59
N ALA A 352 3.64 -8.55 4.61
CA ALA A 352 5.08 -8.37 4.68
C ALA A 352 5.82 -9.72 4.69
N SER A 353 5.30 -10.75 5.37
CA SER A 353 5.95 -12.06 5.37
C SER A 353 5.92 -12.73 3.99
N ARG A 354 4.85 -12.54 3.19
CA ARG A 354 4.81 -13.04 1.81
C ARG A 354 5.74 -12.26 0.91
N LEU A 355 5.86 -10.94 1.12
CA LEU A 355 6.84 -10.13 0.39
C LEU A 355 8.27 -10.59 0.66
N VAL A 356 8.61 -10.94 1.91
CA VAL A 356 9.90 -11.55 2.26
C VAL A 356 10.12 -12.85 1.51
N MET A 357 9.12 -13.75 1.51
CA MET A 357 9.23 -15.02 0.80
C MET A 357 9.41 -14.83 -0.70
N ALA A 358 8.58 -13.99 -1.33
CA ALA A 358 8.66 -13.70 -2.75
C ALA A 358 10.02 -13.09 -3.10
N SER A 359 10.52 -12.16 -2.29
CA SER A 359 11.85 -11.56 -2.48
C SER A 359 12.99 -12.59 -2.35
N ALA A 360 12.85 -13.56 -1.45
CA ALA A 360 13.80 -14.65 -1.28
C ALA A 360 13.78 -15.64 -2.45
N ASN A 361 12.61 -15.92 -3.00
CA ASN A 361 12.40 -16.89 -4.08
C ASN A 361 12.65 -16.32 -5.48
N GLU A 362 12.23 -15.07 -5.76
CA GLU A 362 12.35 -14.47 -7.08
C GLU A 362 13.80 -14.05 -7.37
N ASP A 363 14.40 -13.25 -6.48
CA ASP A 363 15.63 -12.53 -6.82
C ASP A 363 16.82 -12.86 -5.90
N SER A 364 16.64 -13.43 -4.69
CA SER A 364 17.66 -13.76 -3.65
C SER A 364 18.81 -12.76 -3.42
N VAL A 365 18.69 -11.54 -3.98
CA VAL A 365 19.67 -10.44 -3.90
C VAL A 365 19.76 -9.89 -2.49
N PHE A 366 18.63 -9.75 -1.79
CA PHE A 366 18.62 -9.15 -0.45
C PHE A 366 18.30 -10.15 0.64
N MET A 367 17.50 -11.17 0.32
CA MET A 367 17.02 -12.13 1.29
C MET A 367 17.60 -13.52 1.00
N PRO A 368 18.18 -14.20 2.00
CA PRO A 368 18.62 -15.58 1.84
C PRO A 368 17.43 -16.51 1.50
N PRO A 369 17.65 -17.56 0.69
CA PRO A 369 16.60 -18.53 0.31
C PRO A 369 15.92 -19.21 1.49
N ALA A 370 16.60 -19.31 2.63
CA ALA A 370 16.05 -19.84 3.88
C ALA A 370 14.76 -19.15 4.35
N PHE A 371 14.55 -17.87 4.00
CA PHE A 371 13.34 -17.11 4.33
C PHE A 371 12.19 -17.33 3.34
N GLY A 372 12.47 -17.92 2.18
CA GLY A 372 11.47 -18.31 1.18
C GLY A 372 10.76 -19.63 1.50
N GLN A 373 11.28 -20.40 2.46
CA GLN A 373 10.79 -21.73 2.81
C GLN A 373 9.56 -21.68 3.73
N LEU A 374 8.58 -22.53 3.43
CA LEU A 374 7.43 -22.80 4.30
C LEU A 374 7.79 -23.86 5.33
N ASN A 375 7.23 -23.76 6.54
CA ASN A 375 7.35 -24.82 7.54
C ASN A 375 6.55 -26.06 7.11
N GLU A 376 7.18 -27.23 7.09
CA GLU A 376 6.60 -28.50 6.64
C GLU A 376 5.31 -28.90 7.38
N LYS A 377 5.25 -28.66 8.70
CA LYS A 377 4.10 -29.07 9.53
C LYS A 377 2.92 -28.11 9.46
N ARG A 378 3.16 -26.84 9.18
CA ARG A 378 2.16 -25.77 9.33
C ARG A 378 1.79 -25.05 8.03
N GLY A 379 2.61 -25.19 6.98
CA GLY A 379 2.42 -24.46 5.72
C GLY A 379 2.58 -22.94 5.87
N THR A 380 3.28 -22.47 6.91
CA THR A 380 3.46 -21.04 7.21
C THR A 380 4.93 -20.62 7.12
N PRO A 381 5.24 -19.37 6.69
CA PRO A 381 6.62 -18.90 6.57
C PRO A 381 7.15 -18.34 7.88
N ILE A 382 7.41 -19.23 8.84
CA ILE A 382 7.78 -18.85 10.23
C ILE A 382 9.02 -17.94 10.27
N ARG A 383 10.07 -18.25 9.48
CA ARG A 383 11.30 -17.44 9.45
C ARG A 383 11.04 -16.01 8.97
N ALA A 384 10.23 -15.86 7.93
CA ALA A 384 9.84 -14.55 7.41
C ALA A 384 9.00 -13.76 8.42
N LEU A 385 8.06 -14.43 9.10
CA LEU A 385 7.23 -13.81 10.14
C LEU A 385 8.07 -13.31 11.33
N ILE A 386 9.03 -14.11 11.79
CA ILE A 386 9.95 -13.72 12.86
C ILE A 386 10.77 -12.50 12.44
N LEU A 387 11.31 -12.49 11.22
CA LEU A 387 12.08 -11.36 10.70
C LEU A 387 11.25 -10.07 10.67
N VAL A 388 10.03 -10.13 10.14
CA VAL A 388 9.09 -8.99 10.13
C VAL A 388 8.80 -8.51 11.55
N GLY A 389 8.55 -9.42 12.49
CA GLY A 389 8.31 -9.11 13.89
C GLY A 389 9.50 -8.41 14.57
N ILE A 390 10.73 -8.87 14.31
CA ILE A 390 11.96 -8.26 14.83
C ILE A 390 12.12 -6.83 14.29
N ILE A 391 12.01 -6.64 12.96
CA ILE A 391 12.21 -5.32 12.36
C ILE A 391 11.12 -4.35 12.83
N ALA A 392 9.86 -4.78 12.92
CA ALA A 392 8.77 -3.96 13.46
C ALA A 392 9.02 -3.60 14.94
N THR A 393 9.52 -4.53 15.75
CA THR A 393 9.87 -4.28 17.16
C THR A 393 10.96 -3.21 17.29
N ILE A 394 11.99 -3.25 16.44
CA ILE A 394 13.07 -2.24 16.43
C ILE A 394 12.48 -0.85 16.16
N TRP A 395 11.58 -0.74 15.18
CA TRP A 395 10.92 0.52 14.86
C TRP A 395 9.97 1.02 15.94
N CYS A 396 9.46 0.15 16.83
CA CYS A 396 8.66 0.61 17.96
C CYS A 396 9.48 1.38 19.00
N ILE A 397 10.80 1.20 19.10
CA ILE A 397 11.64 1.81 20.15
C ILE A 397 11.72 3.35 20.05
N PRO A 398 12.11 3.95 18.91
CA PRO A 398 12.54 5.35 18.86
C PRO A 398 11.46 6.42 19.02
N GLY A 399 10.16 6.16 18.79
CA GLY A 399 9.18 7.26 18.78
C GLY A 399 7.72 6.88 18.94
N ASP A 400 6.87 7.89 19.11
CA ASP A 400 5.43 7.77 19.25
C ASP A 400 4.73 7.53 17.89
N PHE A 401 3.39 7.51 17.89
CA PHE A 401 2.62 7.35 16.65
C PHE A 401 2.97 8.43 15.62
N THR A 402 3.06 9.69 16.03
CA THR A 402 3.33 10.82 15.13
C THR A 402 4.70 10.68 14.46
N TYR A 403 5.73 10.32 15.23
CA TYR A 403 7.07 10.04 14.71
C TYR A 403 7.07 8.93 13.66
N LEU A 404 6.44 7.79 13.98
CA LEU A 404 6.40 6.64 13.07
C LEU A 404 5.58 6.95 11.81
N ALA A 405 4.44 7.63 11.95
CA ALA A 405 3.61 8.02 10.81
C ALA A 405 4.34 8.98 9.86
N LYS A 406 5.14 9.92 10.37
CA LYS A 406 5.97 10.82 9.54
C LYS A 406 7.00 10.03 8.73
N MET A 407 7.72 9.11 9.38
CA MET A 407 8.73 8.28 8.70
C MET A 407 8.10 7.35 7.66
N TYR A 408 6.98 6.72 8.00
CA TYR A 408 6.21 5.88 7.09
C TYR A 408 5.83 6.65 5.83
N SER A 409 5.17 7.79 6.01
CA SER A 409 4.73 8.63 4.91
C SER A 409 5.92 9.12 4.08
N PHE A 410 7.02 9.54 4.70
CA PHE A 410 8.21 10.00 3.98
C PHE A 410 8.75 8.92 3.03
N THR A 411 8.89 7.69 3.52
CA THR A 411 9.39 6.57 2.70
C THR A 411 8.41 6.19 1.60
N GLY A 412 7.10 6.19 1.86
CA GLY A 412 6.07 5.89 0.86
C GLY A 412 6.03 6.93 -0.26
N TRP A 413 5.95 8.21 0.11
CA TRP A 413 5.88 9.32 -0.85
C TRP A 413 7.12 9.38 -1.75
N LEU A 414 8.31 9.12 -1.21
CA LEU A 414 9.53 9.03 -2.03
C LEU A 414 9.38 8.07 -3.23
N PHE A 415 8.80 6.88 -3.02
CA PHE A 415 8.61 5.91 -4.11
C PHE A 415 7.37 6.18 -4.95
N TYR A 416 6.32 6.80 -4.39
CA TYR A 416 5.17 7.27 -5.15
C TYR A 416 5.59 8.33 -6.17
N GLY A 417 6.41 9.29 -5.77
CA GLY A 417 7.04 10.28 -6.64
C GLY A 417 7.84 9.64 -7.77
N PHE A 418 8.73 8.69 -7.45
CA PHE A 418 9.48 7.96 -8.49
C PHE A 418 8.56 7.19 -9.45
N ALA A 419 7.51 6.53 -8.96
CA ALA A 419 6.59 5.79 -9.82
C ALA A 419 5.84 6.71 -10.80
N VAL A 420 5.28 7.82 -10.30
CA VAL A 420 4.53 8.79 -11.13
C VAL A 420 5.47 9.60 -12.04
N PHE A 421 6.67 9.94 -11.58
CA PHE A 421 7.69 10.51 -12.44
C PHE A 421 8.08 9.52 -13.55
N GLY A 422 8.17 8.23 -13.23
CA GLY A 422 8.36 7.15 -14.20
C GLY A 422 7.26 7.11 -15.25
N LEU A 423 6.00 7.28 -14.84
CA LEU A 423 4.86 7.41 -15.76
C LEU A 423 5.06 8.57 -16.75
N ILE A 424 5.44 9.75 -16.27
CA ILE A 424 5.69 10.92 -17.11
C ILE A 424 6.83 10.62 -18.09
N LEU A 425 7.95 10.07 -17.62
CA LEU A 425 9.08 9.69 -18.47
C LEU A 425 8.67 8.69 -19.56
N MET A 426 7.85 7.70 -19.22
CA MET A 426 7.37 6.69 -20.17
C MET A 426 6.49 7.27 -21.29
N ARG A 427 5.88 8.44 -21.08
CA ARG A 427 5.13 9.15 -22.14
C ARG A 427 6.03 9.73 -23.23
N PHE A 428 7.26 10.14 -22.88
CA PHE A 428 8.20 10.78 -23.81
C PHE A 428 9.30 9.84 -24.33
N LYS A 429 9.61 8.76 -23.61
CA LYS A 429 10.66 7.81 -23.97
C LYS A 429 10.28 6.97 -25.20
N LYS A 430 11.10 7.00 -26.26
CA LYS A 430 10.84 6.29 -27.54
C LYS A 430 10.42 4.82 -27.36
N LYS A 431 11.08 4.08 -26.47
CA LYS A 431 10.82 2.65 -26.21
C LYS A 431 9.41 2.36 -25.66
N THR A 432 8.82 3.28 -24.92
CA THR A 432 7.54 3.10 -24.21
C THR A 432 6.44 4.00 -24.78
N LYS A 433 6.77 4.89 -25.71
CA LYS A 433 5.84 5.86 -26.31
C LYS A 433 4.65 5.19 -26.99
N HIS A 434 4.88 4.06 -27.65
CA HIS A 434 3.90 3.30 -28.42
C HIS A 434 3.16 2.23 -27.61
N MET A 435 3.43 2.09 -26.30
CA MET A 435 2.69 1.16 -25.47
C MET A 435 1.22 1.59 -25.39
N PRO A 436 0.26 0.64 -25.51
CA PRO A 436 -1.15 0.96 -25.40
C PRO A 436 -1.46 1.48 -23.99
N ARG A 437 -2.19 2.60 -23.92
CA ARG A 437 -2.65 3.22 -22.66
C ARG A 437 -4.17 3.23 -22.62
N PRO A 438 -4.82 2.15 -22.14
CA PRO A 438 -6.27 2.03 -22.11
C PRO A 438 -6.94 3.12 -21.26
N PHE A 439 -6.31 3.45 -20.14
CA PHE A 439 -6.66 4.61 -19.32
C PHE A 439 -5.51 5.61 -19.36
N LYS A 440 -5.82 6.90 -19.43
CA LYS A 440 -4.83 7.97 -19.50
C LYS A 440 -5.25 9.12 -18.60
N VAL A 441 -4.47 9.38 -17.55
CA VAL A 441 -4.66 10.52 -16.67
C VAL A 441 -4.24 11.81 -17.39
N TRP A 442 -4.88 12.93 -17.06
CA TRP A 442 -4.49 14.21 -17.60
C TRP A 442 -3.06 14.57 -17.18
N LEU A 443 -2.21 14.98 -18.12
CA LEU A 443 -0.78 15.21 -17.85
C LEU A 443 -0.52 16.27 -16.76
N PRO A 444 -1.23 17.41 -16.73
CA PRO A 444 -1.10 18.38 -15.65
C PRO A 444 -1.37 17.79 -14.26
N PHE A 445 -2.27 16.83 -14.11
CA PHE A 445 -2.50 16.17 -12.81
C PHE A 445 -1.32 15.30 -12.38
N ALA A 446 -0.69 14.57 -13.29
CA ALA A 446 0.52 13.82 -12.99
C ALA A 446 1.69 14.75 -12.61
N ILE A 447 1.84 15.88 -13.31
CA ILE A 447 2.87 16.89 -12.99
C ILE A 447 2.60 17.52 -11.62
N LEU A 448 1.35 17.93 -11.36
CA LEU A 448 0.92 18.49 -10.09
C LEU A 448 1.20 17.52 -8.93
N PHE A 449 0.89 16.24 -9.12
CA PHE A 449 1.19 15.21 -8.12
C PHE A 449 2.69 15.15 -7.81
N VAL A 450 3.55 15.12 -8.83
CA VAL A 450 5.01 15.08 -8.63
C VAL A 450 5.53 16.35 -7.95
N ILE A 451 4.99 17.53 -8.27
CA ILE A 451 5.37 18.78 -7.60
C ILE A 451 5.01 18.73 -6.12
N ILE A 452 3.79 18.28 -5.79
CA ILE A 452 3.33 18.15 -4.41
C ILE A 452 4.13 17.07 -3.68
N ASP A 453 4.43 15.94 -4.32
CA ASP A 453 5.26 14.87 -3.80
C ASP A 453 6.67 15.36 -3.43
N ILE A 454 7.31 16.14 -4.31
CA ILE A 454 8.62 16.77 -4.03
C ILE A 454 8.52 17.68 -2.80
N TYR A 455 7.48 18.51 -2.70
CA TYR A 455 7.25 19.33 -1.51
C TYR A 455 7.09 18.47 -0.27
N LEU A 456 6.30 17.39 -0.34
CA LEU A 456 6.13 16.47 0.78
C LEU A 456 7.45 15.82 1.16
N VAL A 457 8.32 15.43 0.23
CA VAL A 457 9.63 14.85 0.59
C VAL A 457 10.57 15.89 1.22
N ILE A 458 10.59 17.14 0.71
CA ILE A 458 11.54 18.17 1.13
C ILE A 458 11.10 18.90 2.41
N ALA A 459 9.83 19.27 2.54
CA ALA A 459 9.36 20.11 3.64
C ALA A 459 9.66 19.52 5.04
N PRO A 460 9.49 18.21 5.31
CA PRO A 460 9.82 17.62 6.60
C PRO A 460 11.32 17.61 6.91
N LEU A 461 12.19 17.57 5.89
CA LEU A 461 13.65 17.67 6.08
C LEU A 461 14.04 19.04 6.61
N ILE A 462 13.28 20.07 6.23
CA ILE A 462 13.46 21.46 6.67
C ILE A 462 12.78 21.67 8.04
N ASP A 463 11.52 21.24 8.17
CA ASP A 463 10.70 21.43 9.37
C ASP A 463 11.24 20.71 10.61
N ALA A 464 11.83 19.53 10.43
CA ALA A 464 12.30 18.73 11.55
C ALA A 464 13.54 19.31 12.26
N GLY A 465 14.15 20.36 11.69
CA GLY A 465 15.35 21.01 12.24
C GLY A 465 16.53 20.04 12.36
N SER A 466 17.58 20.48 13.07
CA SER A 466 18.82 19.70 13.21
C SER A 466 18.64 18.40 13.99
N ALA A 467 17.73 18.35 14.97
CA ALA A 467 17.51 17.16 15.80
C ALA A 467 16.58 16.13 15.14
N GLY A 468 15.59 16.57 14.37
CA GLY A 468 14.61 15.67 13.76
C GLY A 468 14.98 15.21 12.34
N VAL A 469 15.90 15.88 11.64
CA VAL A 469 16.28 15.49 10.27
C VAL A 469 16.93 14.10 10.21
N TYR A 470 17.60 13.67 11.30
CA TYR A 470 18.27 12.36 11.38
C TYR A 470 17.33 11.19 11.08
N GLN A 471 16.05 11.27 11.46
CA GLN A 471 15.09 10.19 11.20
C GLN A 471 14.91 9.94 9.68
N TYR A 472 14.85 11.01 8.89
CA TYR A 472 14.69 10.92 7.44
C TYR A 472 16.00 10.56 6.76
N ILE A 473 17.14 11.07 7.27
CA ILE A 473 18.46 10.68 6.80
C ILE A 473 18.65 9.17 6.99
N ILE A 474 18.26 8.60 8.13
CA ILE A 474 18.29 7.15 8.36
C ILE A 474 17.46 6.42 7.29
N CYS A 475 16.23 6.87 7.01
CA CYS A 475 15.41 6.29 5.94
C CYS A 475 16.10 6.33 4.56
N ILE A 476 16.69 7.49 4.21
CA ILE A 476 17.42 7.65 2.94
C ILE A 476 18.63 6.72 2.89
N VAL A 477 19.45 6.71 3.94
CA VAL A 477 20.67 5.89 4.00
C VAL A 477 20.30 4.41 3.91
N VAL A 478 19.36 3.93 4.73
CA VAL A 478 18.92 2.54 4.71
C VAL A 478 18.36 2.18 3.33
N GLY A 479 17.55 3.05 2.71
CA GLY A 479 17.06 2.83 1.36
C GLY A 479 18.17 2.77 0.30
N LEU A 480 19.13 3.69 0.36
CA LEU A 480 20.25 3.76 -0.59
C LEU A 480 21.25 2.61 -0.43
N LEU A 481 21.36 1.99 0.75
CA LEU A 481 22.18 0.79 0.95
C LEU A 481 21.78 -0.38 0.04
N ALA A 482 20.56 -0.40 -0.49
CA ALA A 482 20.14 -1.37 -1.50
C ALA A 482 21.03 -1.33 -2.76
N ILE A 483 21.48 -0.14 -3.17
CA ILE A 483 22.23 0.06 -4.42
C ILE A 483 23.63 -0.58 -4.37
N PRO A 484 24.51 -0.30 -3.37
CA PRO A 484 25.81 -0.95 -3.27
C PRO A 484 25.67 -2.46 -3.04
N ILE A 485 24.69 -2.92 -2.24
CA ILE A 485 24.44 -4.35 -2.04
C ILE A 485 24.05 -5.02 -3.35
N TRP A 486 23.14 -4.41 -4.11
CA TRP A 486 22.76 -4.88 -5.45
C TRP A 486 23.96 -4.89 -6.40
N PHE A 487 24.77 -3.84 -6.41
CA PHE A 487 25.94 -3.75 -7.29
C PHE A 487 26.95 -4.86 -6.99
N VAL A 488 27.26 -5.08 -5.72
CA VAL A 488 28.17 -6.15 -5.28
C VAL A 488 27.58 -7.52 -5.61
N ARG A 489 26.31 -7.77 -5.29
CA ARG A 489 25.71 -9.10 -5.46
C ARG A 489 25.31 -9.45 -6.90
N VAL A 490 25.03 -8.47 -7.77
CA VAL A 490 24.56 -8.69 -9.15
C VAL A 490 25.60 -8.32 -10.22
N ARG A 491 26.50 -7.36 -9.98
CA ARG A 491 27.53 -7.00 -10.96
C ARG A 491 28.93 -7.49 -10.60
N LYS A 492 29.26 -7.71 -9.32
CA LYS A 492 30.60 -8.11 -8.86
C LYS A 492 30.54 -9.29 -7.86
N PRO A 493 30.06 -10.48 -8.28
CA PRO A 493 29.78 -11.59 -7.38
C PRO A 493 31.02 -12.09 -6.59
N ALA A 494 32.23 -11.94 -7.13
CA ALA A 494 33.46 -12.28 -6.40
C ALA A 494 33.63 -11.44 -5.11
N ILE A 495 33.31 -10.14 -5.18
CA ILE A 495 33.32 -9.25 -4.01
C ILE A 495 32.16 -9.62 -3.08
N GLY A 496 31.01 -10.00 -3.63
CA GLY A 496 29.87 -10.48 -2.84
C GLY A 496 30.21 -11.70 -2.01
N ARG A 497 30.86 -12.71 -2.61
CA ARG A 497 31.36 -13.90 -1.90
C ARG A 497 32.37 -13.55 -0.81
N PHE A 498 33.27 -12.61 -1.08
CA PHE A 498 34.23 -12.15 -0.08
C PHE A 498 33.55 -11.46 1.12
N LEU A 499 32.59 -10.56 0.85
CA LEU A 499 31.95 -9.76 1.90
C LEU A 499 30.87 -10.52 2.69
N PHE A 500 30.17 -11.47 2.06
CA PHE A 500 28.99 -12.12 2.63
C PHE A 500 29.10 -13.65 2.70
N GLY A 501 30.16 -14.26 2.17
CA GLY A 501 30.34 -15.71 2.14
C GLY A 501 30.51 -16.37 3.51
N TRP A 502 30.78 -15.57 4.56
CA TRP A 502 30.80 -16.03 5.95
C TRP A 502 29.40 -16.21 6.55
N ILE A 503 28.35 -15.67 5.90
CA ILE A 503 26.96 -15.81 6.37
C ILE A 503 26.50 -17.24 6.09
N PRO A 504 26.04 -18.00 7.11
CA PRO A 504 25.53 -19.35 6.92
C PRO A 504 24.38 -19.38 5.89
N GLY A 505 24.50 -20.22 4.86
CA GLY A 505 23.52 -20.33 3.78
C GLY A 505 23.62 -19.24 2.70
N TYR A 506 24.76 -18.54 2.61
CA TYR A 506 25.02 -17.63 1.50
C TYR A 506 25.00 -18.37 0.16
N GLN A 507 24.25 -17.84 -0.79
CA GLN A 507 24.22 -18.30 -2.17
C GLN A 507 24.36 -17.09 -3.11
N ASP A 508 24.92 -17.34 -4.29
CA ASP A 508 24.90 -16.34 -5.38
C ASP A 508 23.45 -15.95 -5.67
N ALA A 509 23.23 -14.70 -6.10
CA ALA A 509 21.88 -14.22 -6.35
C ALA A 509 21.22 -15.04 -7.49
N HIS A 510 19.95 -15.42 -7.32
CA HIS A 510 19.22 -16.26 -8.27
C HIS A 510 19.08 -15.57 -9.65
N ILE A 511 19.01 -14.23 -9.68
CA ILE A 511 19.12 -13.45 -10.93
C ILE A 511 20.40 -13.77 -11.70
N LEU A 512 21.52 -13.99 -11.01
CA LEU A 512 22.79 -14.35 -11.65
C LEU A 512 22.76 -15.77 -12.19
N GLU A 513 22.19 -16.70 -11.43
CA GLU A 513 22.04 -18.09 -11.86
C GLU A 513 21.20 -18.19 -13.13
N LYS A 514 20.03 -17.54 -13.16
CA LYS A 514 19.19 -17.50 -14.36
C LYS A 514 19.91 -16.89 -15.56
N LYS A 515 20.64 -15.79 -15.37
CA LYS A 515 21.46 -15.18 -16.44
C LYS A 515 22.60 -16.09 -16.90
N ARG A 516 23.17 -16.89 -15.99
CA ARG A 516 24.22 -17.86 -16.31
C ARG A 516 23.66 -18.99 -17.17
N LEU A 517 22.54 -19.57 -16.76
CA LEU A 517 21.84 -20.62 -17.52
C LEU A 517 21.40 -20.11 -18.91
N GLU A 518 20.84 -18.89 -19.00
CA GLU A 518 20.49 -18.26 -20.29
C GLU A 518 21.71 -18.03 -21.19
N LYS A 519 22.91 -17.87 -20.61
CA LYS A 519 24.15 -17.67 -21.36
C LYS A 519 24.76 -19.01 -21.80
N GLU A 520 24.75 -20.02 -20.93
CA GLU A 520 25.17 -21.39 -21.23
C GLU A 520 24.31 -21.98 -22.37
N ASN A 521 22.98 -21.86 -22.30
CA ASN A 521 22.07 -22.29 -23.37
C ASN A 521 22.25 -21.55 -24.71
N LYS A 522 22.80 -20.33 -24.69
CA LYS A 522 23.14 -19.57 -25.92
C LYS A 522 24.50 -19.90 -26.50
N THR A 523 25.32 -20.67 -25.79
CA THR A 523 26.65 -21.10 -26.24
C THR A 523 26.62 -22.53 -26.81
N GLU A 524 25.53 -23.27 -26.58
CA GLU A 524 25.28 -24.62 -27.10
C GLU A 524 24.45 -24.63 -28.41
N ILE A 525 24.06 -23.46 -28.93
CA ILE A 525 23.41 -23.25 -30.24
C ILE A 525 24.35 -22.42 -31.11
#